data_AF-A0A949CNF6-F1
#
_entry.id   AF-A0A949CNF6-F1
#
_cell.length_a   1.000
_cell.length_b   1.000
_cell.length_c   1.000
_cell.angle_alpha   90.00
_cell.angle_beta   90.00
_cell.angle_gamma   90.00
#
_symmetry.space_group_name_H-M   'P 1'
#
loop_
_entity.id
_entity.type
_entity.pdbx_description
1 polymer ?
#
loop_
_entity_poly.entity_id
_entity_poly.type
_entity_poly.pdbx_seq_one_letter_code
_entity_poly.pdbx_strand_id
1 'polypeptide(L)'
;GMGGMGGMGGMGGMFRVEPDRPKKMNVAVVCLEHGKQDPNPRMKYKVVRLQDVNPSPVVEQLCRALGTGKISQNIAQAAAWNVANGLSWQELINKPRVVSQYTGVEMYFSRFEIENAMKLVSMASHQADLEQAAASTNESETKETSIGDKLSSQEVK
;
A
#
# COMPACT_ATOMS: atom_id res chain seq x y z
N GLY A 1 -47.12 27.16 26.12
CA GLY A 1 -47.70 26.95 24.79
C GLY A 1 -46.74 27.44 23.74
N MET A 2 -46.79 26.84 22.53
CA MET A 2 -45.98 27.13 21.32
C MET A 2 -44.55 26.59 21.41
N GLY A 3 -44.10 25.49 20.76
CA GLY A 3 -44.30 24.96 19.40
C GLY A 3 -42.88 24.79 18.84
N GLY A 4 -42.33 23.64 18.43
CA GLY A 4 -42.87 22.60 17.58
C GLY A 4 -42.14 22.67 16.22
N MET A 5 -41.01 21.98 16.07
CA MET A 5 -40.35 21.62 14.79
C MET A 5 -38.99 20.98 15.13
N GLY A 6 -38.58 19.82 14.65
CA GLY A 6 -39.09 18.92 13.65
C GLY A 6 -37.94 17.93 13.40
N GLY A 7 -38.23 16.64 13.47
CA GLY A 7 -37.24 15.62 13.17
C GLY A 7 -36.75 15.73 11.73
N MET A 8 -35.44 15.55 11.54
CA MET A 8 -34.83 15.21 10.25
C MET A 8 -33.44 14.66 10.62
N GLY A 9 -33.19 13.36 10.62
CA GLY A 9 -33.43 12.44 9.52
C GLY A 9 -32.10 12.26 8.78
N GLY A 10 -31.59 11.03 8.72
CA GLY A 10 -30.56 10.66 7.75
C GLY A 10 -29.13 10.53 8.28
N MET A 11 -28.93 9.56 9.17
CA MET A 11 -27.64 8.89 9.32
C MET A 11 -27.38 8.06 8.06
N GLY A 12 -26.61 8.60 7.09
CA GLY A 12 -26.18 7.85 5.90
C GLY A 12 -26.13 8.70 4.62
N GLY A 13 -24.92 9.00 4.13
CA GLY A 13 -24.76 9.61 2.81
C GLY A 13 -23.48 10.41 2.50
N MET A 14 -22.42 10.34 3.31
CA MET A 14 -21.31 11.31 3.21
C MET A 14 -20.27 11.09 2.09
N PHE A 15 -20.52 10.20 1.11
CA PHE A 15 -19.61 10.01 -0.04
C PHE A 15 -20.32 10.06 -1.40
N ARG A 16 -21.17 11.06 -1.64
CA ARG A 16 -21.56 11.41 -3.02
C ARG A 16 -20.43 12.18 -3.69
N VAL A 17 -19.66 11.51 -4.54
CA VAL A 17 -18.72 12.17 -5.46
C VAL A 17 -19.54 12.55 -6.69
N GLU A 18 -19.76 13.86 -6.89
CA GLU A 18 -20.42 14.33 -8.10
C GLU A 18 -19.52 14.01 -9.30
N PRO A 19 -20.08 13.50 -10.41
CA PRO A 19 -19.30 13.26 -11.61
C PRO A 19 -18.67 14.57 -12.09
N ASP A 20 -17.42 14.49 -12.52
CA ASP A 20 -16.66 15.58 -13.13
C ASP A 20 -16.34 16.79 -12.23
N ARG A 21 -16.53 16.68 -10.91
CA ARG A 21 -16.05 17.72 -9.97
C ARG A 21 -14.73 17.33 -9.31
N PRO A 22 -13.67 18.14 -9.43
CA PRO A 22 -12.42 17.89 -8.75
C PRO A 22 -12.62 18.00 -7.23
N LYS A 23 -12.28 16.94 -6.49
CA LYS A 23 -12.24 16.94 -5.03
C LYS A 23 -10.80 16.84 -4.54
N LYS A 24 -10.51 17.59 -3.47
CA LYS A 24 -9.26 17.41 -2.72
C LYS A 24 -9.45 16.24 -1.76
N MET A 25 -8.49 15.32 -1.77
CA MET A 25 -8.47 14.17 -0.87
C MET A 25 -7.07 14.01 -0.27
N ASN A 26 -7.04 13.59 0.99
CA ASN A 26 -5.80 13.30 1.68
C ASN A 26 -5.53 11.80 1.56
N VAL A 27 -4.35 11.45 1.05
CA VAL A 27 -3.93 10.05 0.86
C VAL A 27 -2.60 9.87 1.57
N ALA A 28 -2.51 8.83 2.42
CA ALA A 28 -1.24 8.44 3.00
C ALA A 28 -0.35 7.85 1.89
N VAL A 29 0.86 8.38 1.77
CA VAL A 29 1.82 8.00 0.71
C VAL A 29 3.18 7.67 1.31
N VAL A 30 3.95 6.84 0.60
CA VAL A 30 5.34 6.52 0.95
C VAL A 30 6.20 6.60 -0.29
N CYS A 31 7.46 6.97 -0.11
CA CYS A 31 8.46 7.00 -1.16
C CYS A 31 9.00 5.57 -1.39
N LEU A 32 8.78 5.01 -2.57
CA LEU A 32 9.33 3.70 -2.95
C LEU A 32 10.80 3.76 -3.37
N GLU A 33 11.30 4.96 -3.65
CA GLU A 33 12.65 5.19 -4.12
C GLU A 33 13.35 6.16 -3.18
N HIS A 34 14.32 5.65 -2.44
CA HIS A 34 15.15 6.44 -1.55
C HIS A 34 16.05 7.43 -2.33
N GLY A 35 16.19 8.66 -1.82
CA GLY A 35 17.13 9.66 -2.34
C GLY A 35 16.59 10.54 -3.48
N LYS A 36 15.36 10.29 -3.95
CA LYS A 36 14.68 11.24 -4.83
C LYS A 36 14.25 12.48 -4.06
N GLN A 37 14.20 13.61 -4.77
CA GLN A 37 13.72 14.86 -4.20
C GLN A 37 12.27 14.71 -3.71
N ASP A 38 11.95 15.40 -2.61
CA ASP A 38 10.61 15.39 -2.06
C ASP A 38 9.58 15.90 -3.09
N PRO A 39 8.39 15.27 -3.15
CA PRO A 39 7.35 15.66 -4.09
C PRO A 39 6.88 17.08 -3.78
N ASN A 40 6.74 17.91 -4.83
CA ASN A 40 6.25 19.28 -4.70
C ASN A 40 4.91 19.49 -5.43
N PRO A 41 4.07 20.45 -5.01
CA PRO A 41 2.75 20.66 -5.62
C PRO A 41 2.75 21.03 -7.10
N ARG A 42 3.90 21.45 -7.67
CA ARG A 42 4.02 21.83 -9.09
C ARG A 42 4.33 20.64 -10.00
N MET A 43 4.67 19.49 -9.43
CA MET A 43 4.91 18.27 -10.22
C MET A 43 3.62 17.79 -10.88
N LYS A 44 3.75 17.21 -12.08
CA LYS A 44 2.63 16.54 -12.75
C LYS A 44 2.53 15.12 -12.23
N TYR A 45 1.45 14.81 -11.52
CA TYR A 45 1.17 13.49 -10.96
C TYR A 45 0.31 12.65 -11.89
N LYS A 46 0.60 11.36 -11.98
CA LYS A 46 -0.23 10.36 -12.66
C LYS A 46 -0.45 9.18 -11.72
N VAL A 47 -1.69 8.70 -11.66
CA VAL A 47 -2.00 7.44 -10.98
C VAL A 47 -1.61 6.29 -11.90
N VAL A 48 -0.76 5.41 -11.39
CA VAL A 48 -0.27 4.21 -12.09
C VAL A 48 -0.53 2.99 -11.22
N ARG A 49 -0.55 1.79 -11.82
CA ARG A 49 -0.66 0.56 -11.04
C ARG A 49 0.65 0.34 -10.31
N LEU A 50 0.58 -0.22 -9.10
CA LEU A 50 1.77 -0.47 -8.29
C LEU A 50 2.75 -1.40 -9.02
N GLN A 51 2.23 -2.41 -9.72
CA GLN A 51 3.04 -3.39 -10.44
C GLN A 51 3.86 -2.77 -11.58
N ASP A 52 3.43 -1.62 -12.12
CA ASP A 52 4.16 -0.91 -13.17
C ASP A 52 5.39 -0.15 -12.61
N VAL A 53 5.45 0.10 -11.29
CA VAL A 53 6.55 0.84 -10.62
C VAL A 53 7.38 -0.03 -9.68
N ASN A 54 6.76 -1.02 -9.03
CA ASN A 54 7.43 -1.97 -8.16
C ASN A 54 6.66 -3.31 -8.16
N PRO A 55 7.23 -4.39 -8.71
CA PRO A 55 6.55 -5.68 -8.81
C PRO A 55 6.60 -6.50 -7.52
N SER A 56 7.21 -6.00 -6.42
CA SER A 56 7.34 -6.75 -5.18
C SER A 56 5.98 -6.96 -4.51
N PRO A 57 5.54 -8.21 -4.28
CA PRO A 57 4.28 -8.49 -3.60
C PRO A 57 4.31 -8.05 -2.12
N VAL A 58 5.50 -8.02 -1.51
CA VAL A 58 5.69 -7.49 -0.16
C VAL A 58 5.32 -6.01 -0.11
N VAL A 59 5.75 -5.21 -1.10
CA VAL A 59 5.42 -3.78 -1.17
C VAL A 59 3.91 -3.56 -1.34
N GLU A 60 3.23 -4.43 -2.09
CA GLU A 60 1.76 -4.38 -2.20
C GLU A 60 1.08 -4.54 -0.83
N GLN A 61 1.50 -5.53 -0.04
CA GLN A 61 0.96 -5.76 1.30
C GLN A 61 1.24 -4.58 2.24
N LEU A 62 2.43 -3.97 2.16
CA LEU A 62 2.77 -2.76 2.91
C LEU A 62 1.85 -1.58 2.55
N CYS A 63 1.66 -1.33 1.26
CA CYS A 63 0.77 -0.26 0.78
C CYS A 63 -0.69 -0.51 1.19
N ARG A 64 -1.16 -1.75 1.20
CA ARG A 64 -2.49 -2.13 1.68
C ARG A 64 -2.66 -1.89 3.18
N ALA A 65 -1.66 -2.25 3.98
CA ALA A 65 -1.66 -1.97 5.42
C ALA A 65 -1.68 -0.47 5.72
N LEU A 66 -0.93 0.33 4.96
CA LEU A 66 -0.94 1.79 5.08
C LEU A 66 -2.30 2.39 4.67
N GLY A 67 -2.83 1.99 3.51
CA GLY A 67 -4.10 2.49 2.99
C GLY A 67 -5.31 2.15 3.86
N THR A 68 -5.22 1.07 4.65
CA THR A 68 -6.24 0.68 5.63
C THR A 68 -6.02 1.29 7.02
N GLY A 69 -4.95 2.06 7.22
CA GLY A 69 -4.65 2.72 8.50
C GLY A 69 -4.18 1.77 9.61
N LYS A 70 -3.74 0.55 9.27
CA LYS A 70 -3.25 -0.43 10.26
C LYS A 70 -1.85 -0.08 10.80
N ILE A 71 -1.11 0.74 10.06
CA ILE A 71 0.27 1.12 10.38
C ILE A 71 0.47 2.62 10.16
N SER A 72 1.47 3.20 10.85
CA SER A 72 1.87 4.59 10.62
C SER A 72 2.70 4.74 9.35
N GLN A 73 2.71 5.96 8.81
CA GLN A 73 3.46 6.30 7.60
C GLN A 73 4.97 6.07 7.75
N ASN A 74 5.55 6.39 8.92
CA ASN A 74 6.99 6.20 9.18
C ASN A 74 7.39 4.73 9.17
N ILE A 75 6.58 3.85 9.78
CA ILE A 75 6.80 2.40 9.77
C ILE A 75 6.74 1.88 8.32
N ALA A 76 5.74 2.33 7.56
CA ALA A 76 5.59 1.97 6.15
C ALA A 76 6.77 2.47 5.30
N GLN A 77 7.27 3.70 5.55
CA GLN A 77 8.40 4.29 4.83
C GLN A 77 9.70 3.53 5.07
N ALA A 78 9.98 3.16 6.33
CA ALA A 78 11.15 2.35 6.68
C ALA A 78 11.09 0.96 6.04
N ALA A 79 9.94 0.28 6.12
CA ALA A 79 9.71 -1.01 5.51
C ALA A 79 9.86 -0.96 3.97
N ALA A 80 9.29 0.08 3.34
CA ALA A 80 9.39 0.28 1.90
C ALA A 80 10.85 0.45 1.45
N TRP A 81 11.65 1.26 2.13
CA TRP A 81 13.07 1.44 1.77
C TRP A 81 13.92 0.19 2.00
N ASN A 82 13.62 -0.60 3.03
CA ASN A 82 14.29 -1.88 3.22
C ASN A 82 14.00 -2.85 2.07
N VAL A 83 12.72 -3.02 1.71
CA VAL A 83 12.29 -4.01 0.72
C VAL A 83 12.56 -3.56 -0.72
N ALA A 84 12.25 -2.30 -1.05
CA ALA A 84 12.32 -1.79 -2.42
C ALA A 84 13.73 -1.31 -2.82
N ASN A 85 14.55 -0.87 -1.86
CA ASN A 85 15.86 -0.30 -2.14
C ASN A 85 17.01 -1.07 -1.47
N GLY A 86 16.72 -2.08 -0.65
CA GLY A 86 17.74 -2.91 0.00
C GLY A 86 18.49 -2.22 1.13
N LEU A 87 17.97 -1.11 1.69
CA LEU A 87 18.62 -0.45 2.83
C LEU A 87 18.60 -1.38 4.04
N SER A 88 19.75 -1.56 4.68
CA SER A 88 19.83 -2.34 5.91
C SER A 88 19.12 -1.63 7.06
N TRP A 89 18.64 -2.41 8.04
CA TRP A 89 18.03 -1.85 9.24
C TRP A 89 19.01 -0.95 10.02
N GLN A 90 20.31 -1.26 9.99
CA GLN A 90 21.34 -0.45 10.63
C GLN A 90 21.50 0.92 9.95
N GLU A 91 21.43 0.97 8.62
CA GLU A 91 21.43 2.23 7.87
C GLU A 91 20.17 3.04 8.16
N LEU A 92 19.01 2.40 8.26
CA LEU A 92 17.75 3.05 8.55
C LEU A 92 17.71 3.64 9.97
N ILE A 93 18.22 2.92 10.99
CA ILE A 93 18.32 3.41 12.37
C ILE A 93 19.20 4.67 12.45
N ASN A 94 20.29 4.69 11.69
CA ASN A 94 21.26 5.77 11.72
C ASN A 94 21.00 6.86 10.66
N LYS A 95 19.85 6.84 9.98
CA LYS A 95 19.56 7.77 8.90
C LYS A 95 19.13 9.15 9.45
N PRO A 96 19.90 10.22 9.21
CA PRO A 96 19.49 11.56 9.60
C PRO A 96 18.42 12.08 8.64
N ARG A 97 17.38 12.71 9.20
CA ARG A 97 16.32 13.44 8.49
C ARG A 97 16.70 14.88 8.24
N VAL A 98 17.11 15.55 9.30
CA VAL A 98 17.55 16.94 9.27
C VAL A 98 18.85 17.02 10.04
N VAL A 99 19.87 17.57 9.40
CA VAL A 99 21.14 17.90 10.03
C VAL A 99 21.19 19.42 10.14
N SER A 100 21.11 19.92 11.36
CA SER A 100 21.16 21.35 11.67
C SER A 100 22.37 21.65 12.54
N GLN A 101 23.08 22.73 12.23
CA GLN A 101 24.21 23.19 13.03
C GLN A 101 23.78 23.63 14.44
N TYR A 102 22.52 24.04 14.63
CA TYR A 102 22.03 24.62 15.88
C TYR A 102 21.17 23.67 16.71
N THR A 103 20.37 22.83 16.06
CA THR A 103 19.40 21.95 16.72
C THR A 103 19.84 20.48 16.76
N GLY A 104 21.01 20.16 16.19
CA GLY A 104 21.55 18.81 16.13
C GLY A 104 20.96 17.99 14.98
N VAL A 105 20.99 16.67 15.15
CA VAL A 105 20.54 15.69 14.15
C VAL A 105 19.18 15.13 14.56
N GLU A 106 18.18 15.38 13.74
CA GLU A 106 16.89 14.69 13.83
C GLU A 106 16.97 13.42 12.98
N MET A 107 16.67 12.26 13.57
CA MET A 107 16.68 10.98 12.85
C MET A 107 15.38 10.78 12.08
N TYR A 108 15.42 10.05 10.97
CA TYR A 108 14.21 9.72 10.20
C TYR A 108 13.26 8.83 10.99
N PHE A 109 13.81 7.89 11.75
CA PHE A 109 13.05 6.86 12.43
C PHE A 109 13.52 6.71 13.87
N SER A 110 12.58 6.48 14.77
CA SER A 110 12.83 6.00 16.12
C SER A 110 13.10 4.49 16.12
N ARG A 111 13.74 3.98 17.18
CA ARG A 111 13.98 2.53 17.35
C ARG A 111 12.69 1.72 17.31
N PHE A 112 11.64 2.24 17.96
CA PHE A 112 10.31 1.61 17.97
C PHE A 112 9.73 1.48 16.56
N GLU A 113 9.85 2.51 15.72
CA GLU A 113 9.36 2.44 14.33
C GLU A 113 10.13 1.42 13.51
N ILE A 114 11.45 1.33 13.68
CA ILE A 114 12.27 0.31 13.01
C ILE A 114 11.88 -1.11 13.46
N GLU A 115 11.70 -1.33 14.75
CA GLU A 115 11.28 -2.65 15.26
C GLU A 115 9.92 -3.09 14.71
N ASN A 116 8.96 -2.17 14.62
CA ASN A 116 7.67 -2.46 14.01
C ASN A 116 7.77 -2.64 12.50
N ALA A 117 8.66 -1.90 11.82
CA ALA A 117 8.92 -2.09 10.39
C ALA A 117 9.51 -3.47 10.11
N MET A 118 10.44 -3.95 10.94
CA MET A 118 11.00 -5.31 10.83
C MET A 118 9.90 -6.37 10.95
N LYS A 119 9.03 -6.26 11.97
CA LYS A 119 7.89 -7.17 12.16
C LYS A 119 6.93 -7.14 10.97
N LEU A 120 6.62 -5.94 10.49
CA LEU A 120 5.74 -5.74 9.36
C LEU A 120 6.29 -6.38 8.08
N VAL A 121 7.57 -6.21 7.78
CA VAL A 121 8.21 -6.84 6.61
C VAL A 121 8.13 -8.37 6.70
N SER A 122 8.40 -8.94 7.88
CA SER A 122 8.29 -10.39 8.10
C SER A 122 6.86 -10.90 7.86
N MET A 123 5.85 -10.23 8.42
CA MET A 123 4.44 -10.58 8.24
C MET A 123 3.99 -10.40 6.77
N ALA A 124 4.38 -9.30 6.14
CA ALA A 124 4.06 -9.01 4.75
C ALA A 124 4.69 -10.02 3.78
N SER A 125 5.91 -10.49 4.08
CA SER A 125 6.59 -11.52 3.30
C SER A 125 5.84 -12.85 3.39
N HIS A 126 5.50 -13.29 4.60
CA HIS A 126 4.71 -14.50 4.79
C HIS A 126 3.34 -14.42 4.09
N GLN A 127 2.67 -13.28 4.18
CA GLN A 127 1.38 -13.07 3.49
C GLN A 127 1.53 -13.11 1.96
N ALA A 128 2.59 -12.49 1.42
CA ALA A 128 2.90 -12.53 0.00
C ALA A 128 3.18 -13.94 -0.50
N ASP A 129 3.86 -14.77 0.30
CA ASP A 129 4.15 -16.17 -0.05
C ASP A 129 2.86 -17.01 -0.06
N LEU A 130 1.97 -16.81 0.92
CA LEU A 130 0.66 -17.48 0.97
C LEU A 130 -0.21 -17.13 -0.24
N GLU A 131 -0.25 -15.86 -0.64
CA GLU A 131 -1.03 -15.41 -1.80
C GLU A 131 -0.46 -15.96 -3.11
N GLN A 132 0.86 -16.02 -3.25
CA GLN A 132 1.51 -16.64 -4.41
C GLN A 132 1.23 -18.14 -4.48
N ALA A 133 1.29 -18.85 -3.34
CA ALA A 133 0.93 -20.26 -3.27
C ALA A 133 -0.54 -20.48 -3.69
N ALA A 134 -1.47 -19.67 -3.17
CA ALA A 134 -2.89 -19.75 -3.54
C ALA A 134 -3.15 -19.44 -5.03
N ALA A 135 -2.43 -18.48 -5.61
CA ALA A 135 -2.52 -18.16 -7.03
C ALA A 135 -2.08 -19.34 -7.91
N SER A 136 -1.00 -20.04 -7.53
CA SER A 136 -0.50 -21.20 -8.27
C SER A 136 -1.46 -22.40 -8.26
N THR A 137 -2.23 -22.59 -7.18
CA THR A 137 -3.26 -23.64 -7.10
C THR A 137 -4.43 -23.36 -8.04
N ASN A 138 -4.89 -22.10 -8.13
CA ASN A 138 -6.02 -21.71 -8.98
C ASN A 138 -5.71 -21.75 -10.50
N GLU A 139 -4.45 -21.54 -10.90
CA GLU A 139 -4.00 -21.72 -12.29
C GLU A 139 -3.96 -23.20 -12.72
N SER A 140 -3.91 -24.12 -11.76
CA SER A 140 -3.89 -25.56 -12.02
C SER A 140 -5.30 -26.10 -12.30
N GLU A 141 -6.32 -25.64 -11.57
CA GLU A 141 -7.74 -26.03 -11.79
C GLU A 141 -8.33 -25.47 -13.08
N THR A 142 -7.86 -24.31 -13.55
CA THR A 142 -8.35 -23.71 -14.81
C THR A 142 -7.76 -24.37 -16.07
N LYS A 143 -6.64 -25.10 -15.96
CA LYS A 143 -6.12 -25.91 -17.08
C LYS A 143 -6.82 -27.25 -17.22
N GLU A 144 -7.28 -27.87 -16.14
CA GLU A 144 -7.98 -29.17 -16.21
C GLU A 144 -9.39 -29.04 -16.82
N THR A 145 -10.11 -27.95 -16.56
CA THR A 145 -11.43 -27.69 -17.16
C THR A 145 -11.39 -27.38 -18.65
N SER A 146 -10.27 -26.89 -19.20
CA SER A 146 -10.12 -26.62 -20.64
C SER A 146 -9.71 -27.84 -21.48
N ILE A 147 -9.20 -28.90 -20.84
CA ILE A 147 -8.85 -30.17 -21.52
C ILE A 147 -10.09 -31.08 -21.63
N GLY A 148 -11.01 -31.02 -20.67
CA GLY A 148 -12.26 -31.80 -20.66
C GLY A 148 -13.22 -31.48 -21.82
N ASP A 149 -13.27 -30.23 -22.29
CA ASP A 149 -14.16 -29.83 -23.40
C ASP A 149 -13.64 -30.25 -24.78
N LYS A 150 -12.36 -30.61 -24.93
CA LYS A 150 -11.80 -31.04 -26.23
C LYS A 150 -11.89 -32.54 -26.49
N LEU A 151 -12.18 -33.37 -25.48
CA LEU A 151 -12.31 -34.81 -25.66
C LEU A 151 -13.73 -35.26 -26.03
N SER A 152 -14.77 -34.44 -25.77
CA SER A 152 -16.17 -34.76 -26.09
C SER A 152 -16.57 -34.54 -27.57
N SER A 153 -15.70 -33.96 -28.41
CA SER A 153 -16.04 -33.60 -29.81
C SER A 153 -15.42 -34.50 -30.88
N GLN A 154 -14.81 -35.64 -30.52
CA GLN A 154 -14.21 -36.57 -31.50
C GLN A 154 -14.94 -37.91 -31.70
N GLU A 155 -16.04 -38.18 -30.99
CA GLU A 155 -16.92 -39.31 -31.31
C GLU A 155 -18.24 -38.79 -31.90
N VAL A 156 -18.29 -38.63 -33.23
CA VAL A 156 -19.41 -38.99 -34.12
C VAL A 156 -18.95 -38.64 -35.54
N LYS A 157 -18.45 -39.64 -36.28
CA LYS A 157 -18.68 -39.82 -37.71
C LYS A 157 -18.28 -41.23 -38.14
#